data_AF-A0A6B3N4C4-F1
#
_entry.id   AF-A0A6B3N4C4-F1
#
_cell.length_a   1.000
_cell.length_b   1.000
_cell.length_c   1.000
_cell.angle_alpha   90.00
_cell.angle_beta   90.00
_cell.angle_gamma   90.00
#
_symmetry.space_group_name_H-M   'P 1'
#
loop_
_entity.id
_entity.type
_entity.pdbx_description
1 polymer ?
#
loop_
_entity_poly.entity_id
_entity_poly.type
_entity_poly.pdbx_seq_one_letter_code
_entity_poly.pdbx_strand_id
1 'polypeptide(L)' 'MNNFMKYKEYLGSVNYNDEDEIFYGKVEYIRSLISYEGQDV' A
#
# COMPACT_ATOMS: atom_id res chain seq x y z
N MET A 1 12.01 1.95 11.30
CA MET A 1 11.83 0.72 10.50
C MET A 1 11.48 1.12 9.08
N ASN A 2 11.97 0.38 8.09
CA ASN A 2 11.77 0.74 6.69
C ASN A 2 10.46 0.10 6.22
N ASN A 3 9.40 0.90 6.13
CA ASN A 3 8.04 0.43 5.82
C ASN A 3 7.81 0.24 4.31
N PHE A 4 8.89 0.25 3.53
CA PHE A 4 8.89 0.12 2.09
C PHE A 4 8.89 -1.35 1.66
N MET A 5 8.06 -1.67 0.67
CA MET A 5 7.95 -2.97 0.04
C MET A 5 8.08 -2.83 -1.48
N LYS A 6 8.73 -3.81 -2.12
CA LYS A 6 8.82 -3.88 -3.58
C LYS A 6 8.03 -5.09 -4.08
N TYR A 7 7.11 -4.88 -5.02
CA TYR A 7 6.34 -5.95 -5.66
C TYR A 7 6.13 -5.65 -7.13
N LYS A 8 6.41 -6.60 -8.03
CA LYS A 8 6.30 -6.43 -9.50
C LYS A 8 6.90 -5.10 -9.97
N GLU A 9 8.08 -4.77 -9.46
CA GLU A 9 8.81 -3.51 -9.73
C GLU A 9 8.18 -2.23 -9.19
N TYR A 10 6.99 -2.30 -8.59
CA TYR A 10 6.39 -1.21 -7.84
C TYR A 10 7.01 -1.10 -6.45
N LEU A 11 7.19 0.13 -6.00
CA LEU A 11 7.62 0.46 -4.65
C LEU A 11 6.41 1.02 -3.90
N GLY A 12 6.09 0.46 -2.75
CA GLY A 12 5.01 0.92 -1.90
C GLY A 12 5.43 1.03 -0.45
N SER A 13 4.65 1.73 0.34
CA SER A 13 4.79 1.83 1.79
C SER A 13 3.55 1.24 2.47
N VAL A 14 3.73 0.52 3.58
CA VAL A 14 2.63 0.00 4.40
C VAL A 14 2.87 0.35 5.86
N ASN A 15 1.84 0.89 6.51
CA ASN A 15 1.85 1.25 7.92
C ASN A 15 0.65 0.61 8.61
N TYR A 16 0.79 0.40 9.91
CA TYR A 16 -0.30 -0.04 10.78
C TYR A 16 -0.76 1.14 11.62
N ASN A 17 -2.08 1.33 11.75
CA ASN A 17 -2.67 2.23 12.72
C ASN A 17 -3.14 1.40 13.92
N ASP A 18 -2.50 1.59 15.08
CA ASP A 18 -2.88 0.91 16.32
C ASP A 18 -4.28 1.33 16.82
N GLU A 19 -4.72 2.57 16.57
CA GLU A 19 -6.00 3.09 17.08
C GLU A 19 -7.20 2.48 16.34
N ASP A 20 -7.06 2.30 15.03
CA ASP A 20 -8.12 1.79 14.15
C ASP A 20 -7.95 0.28 13.87
N GLU A 21 -6.85 -0.32 14.30
CA GLU A 21 -6.44 -1.70 14.00
C GLU A 21 -6.39 -2.02 12.49
N ILE A 22 -6.00 -1.04 11.66
CA ILE A 22 -5.95 -1.19 10.19
C ILE A 22 -4.53 -1.07 9.61
N PHE A 23 -4.32 -1.71 8.47
CA PHE A 23 -3.19 -1.44 7.59
C PHE A 23 -3.56 -0.44 6.50
N TYR A 24 -2.69 0.53 6.24
CA TYR A 24 -2.84 1.48 5.15
C TYR A 24 -1.50 1.71 4.46
N GLY A 25 -1.54 2.12 3.20
CA GLY A 25 -0.34 2.24 2.41
C GLY A 25 -0.53 3.05 1.14
N LYS A 26 0.59 3.25 0.44
CA LYS A 26 0.63 4.01 -0.79
C LYS A 26 1.61 3.38 -1.78
N VAL A 27 1.27 3.41 -3.07
CA VAL A 27 2.24 3.15 -4.13
C VAL A 27 3.05 4.41 -4.38
N GLU A 28 4.33 4.33 -4.14
CA GLU A 28 5.26 5.45 -4.20
C GLU A 28 5.68 5.73 -5.65
N TYR A 29 6.02 6.98 -5.92
CA TYR A 29 6.50 7.43 -7.24
C TYR A 29 5.50 7.31 -8.40
N ILE A 30 4.22 7.00 -8.12
CA ILE A 30 3.12 7.07 -9.08
C ILE A 30 2.26 8.30 -8.78
N ARG A 31 2.05 9.16 -9.79
CA ARG A 31 1.16 10.34 -9.71
C ARG A 31 -0.19 10.14 -10.39
N SER A 32 -0.44 8.96 -10.95
CA SER A 32 -1.68 8.60 -11.65
C SER A 32 -2.71 7.99 -10.71
N LEU A 33 -3.97 7.95 -11.17
CA LEU A 33 -4.99 7.08 -10.57
C LEU A 33 -4.59 5.61 -10.77
N ILE A 34 -4.79 4.83 -9.71
CA ILE A 34 -4.55 3.39 -9.71
C ILE A 34 -5.92 2.72 -9.70
N SER A 35 -6.22 1.97 -10.77
CA SER A 35 -7.38 1.10 -10.82
C SER A 35 -6.99 -0.26 -10.26
N TYR A 36 -7.82 -0.82 -9.38
CA TYR A 36 -7.66 -2.18 -8.88
C TYR A 36 -9.01 -2.88 -8.87
N GLU A 37 -8.98 -4.20 -9.07
CA GLU A 37 -10.15 -5.06 -8.88
C GLU A 37 -10.00 -5.77 -7.54
N GLY A 38 -10.96 -5.56 -6.64
CA GLY A 38 -11.03 -6.26 -5.36
C GLY A 38 -11.87 -7.51 -5.50
N GLN A 39 -11.44 -8.60 -4.86
CA GLN A 39 -12.28 -9.78 -4.64
C GLN A 39 -12.36 -10.01 -3.14
N ASP A 40 -13.58 -9.89 -2.60
CA ASP A 40 -13.88 -10.31 -1.23
C ASP A 40 -14.01 -11.85 -1.20
N VAL A 41 -13.51 -12.47 -0.14
CA VAL A 41 -13.62 -13.92 0.11
C VAL A 41 -14.55 -14.21 1.27
#